data_AF-A0A971WVG9-F1
#
_entry.id   AF-A0A971WVG9-F1
#
_cell.length_a   1.000
_cell.length_b   1.000
_cell.length_c   1.000
_cell.angle_alpha   90.00
_cell.angle_beta   90.00
_cell.angle_gamma   90.00
#
_symmetry.space_group_name_H-M   'P 1'
#
loop_
_entity.id
_entity.type
_entity.pdbx_description
1 polymer ?
#
loop_
_entity_poly.entity_id
_entity_poly.type
_entity_poly.pdbx_seq_one_letter_code
_entity_poly.pdbx_strand_id
1 'polypeptide(L)'
;MPKWRWIASIVVFVLLVGCNSFAEEGLNGTDVNSKLHDSYEKEVARLMVEHDVRLRETQEKMKLEGEKELEQAYDQLFQEYQELVDQYSEELMQVGKEYSEKIYQEYQIPALNKQLQLLFVTLTMEEREAKAAEIESLKEEAERLLNEKNEELNSKLVEFQTKHEKEYQTKLEEIENKINTQITQRYLEYKMIEERNLAAAISKLEQAMGRALEAR
;
A
#
# COMPACT_ATOMS: atom_id res chain seq x y z
N MET A 1 -22.00 19.90 -5.42
CA MET A 1 -21.38 20.62 -4.29
C MET A 1 -19.88 20.28 -4.26
N PRO A 2 -18.98 21.19 -3.85
CA PRO A 2 -18.69 22.43 -4.55
C PRO A 2 -17.19 22.61 -4.88
N LYS A 3 -16.97 23.38 -5.94
CA LYS A 3 -15.72 23.96 -6.42
C LYS A 3 -15.20 25.01 -5.42
N TRP A 4 -14.02 24.87 -4.83
CA TRP A 4 -13.20 26.01 -4.36
C TRP A 4 -11.72 25.61 -4.33
N ARG A 5 -10.89 26.20 -5.21
CA ARG A 5 -9.50 26.55 -4.90
C ARG A 5 -9.07 27.78 -5.72
N TRP A 6 -9.14 28.90 -5.01
CA TRP A 6 -8.33 30.13 -5.07
C TRP A 6 -6.83 29.77 -5.11
N ILE A 7 -5.84 30.50 -5.67
CA ILE A 7 -5.62 31.89 -6.11
C ILE A 7 -4.57 31.82 -7.24
N ALA A 8 -4.79 32.56 -8.33
CA ALA A 8 -3.78 32.80 -9.35
C ALA A 8 -2.75 33.82 -8.81
N SER A 9 -1.49 33.40 -8.70
CA SER A 9 -0.36 34.28 -8.37
C SER A 9 0.15 34.98 -9.61
N ILE A 10 -0.04 36.30 -9.64
CA ILE A 10 0.87 37.36 -10.09
C ILE A 10 1.90 36.94 -11.17
N VAL A 11 1.57 37.26 -12.43
CA VAL A 11 2.52 37.39 -13.53
C VAL A 11 3.23 38.74 -13.37
N VAL A 12 4.53 38.73 -13.05
CA VAL A 12 5.36 39.93 -13.13
C VAL A 12 5.80 40.13 -14.58
N PHE A 13 5.48 41.34 -15.03
CA PHE A 13 5.76 42.01 -16.30
C PHE A 13 7.21 41.83 -16.79
N VAL A 14 7.40 41.34 -18.03
CA VAL A 14 8.62 41.59 -18.81
C VAL A 14 8.27 42.67 -19.84
N LEU A 15 8.67 43.91 -19.56
CA LEU A 15 8.64 45.01 -20.53
C LEU A 15 9.84 44.86 -21.46
N LEU A 16 9.56 44.40 -22.68
CA LEU A 16 10.38 44.62 -23.86
C LEU A 16 10.31 46.12 -24.22
N VAL A 17 11.35 46.88 -23.87
CA VAL A 17 11.60 48.20 -24.47
C VAL A 17 12.51 47.99 -25.67
N GLY A 18 11.96 48.26 -26.85
CA GLY A 18 12.70 48.32 -28.11
C GLY A 18 13.42 49.66 -28.30
N CYS A 19 14.71 49.54 -28.62
CA CYS A 19 15.56 50.35 -29.50
C CYS A 19 15.40 51.89 -29.66
N ASN A 20 16.56 52.52 -29.46
CA ASN A 20 17.20 53.59 -30.25
C ASN A 20 16.79 55.06 -30.03
N SER A 21 17.71 55.83 -29.43
CA SER A 21 18.45 56.86 -30.19
C SER A 21 19.67 57.41 -29.43
N PHE A 22 20.73 57.67 -30.22
CA PHE A 22 21.71 58.76 -30.10
C PHE A 22 22.82 58.76 -29.02
N ALA A 23 24.03 58.47 -29.54
CA ALA A 23 25.31 59.19 -29.38
C ALA A 23 25.72 59.75 -28.01
N GLU A 24 26.84 59.25 -27.47
CA GLU A 24 28.07 60.04 -27.27
C GLU A 24 29.23 59.13 -26.83
N GLU A 25 30.43 59.50 -27.26
CA GLU A 25 31.70 58.81 -27.04
C GLU A 25 32.10 58.82 -25.55
N GLY A 26 32.28 57.63 -24.98
CA GLY A 26 32.76 57.41 -23.61
C GLY A 26 33.17 55.95 -23.42
N LEU A 27 34.28 55.56 -24.04
CA LEU A 27 34.75 54.19 -24.20
C LEU A 27 35.22 53.52 -22.90
N ASN A 28 34.77 52.26 -22.76
CA ASN A 28 35.42 51.09 -22.14
C ASN A 28 35.07 50.69 -20.69
N GLY A 29 34.48 51.54 -19.85
CA GLY A 29 34.14 51.18 -18.45
C GLY A 29 32.75 50.57 -18.25
N THR A 30 31.72 51.17 -18.86
CA THR A 30 30.29 50.89 -18.55
C THR A 30 29.71 49.70 -19.33
N ASP A 31 30.08 49.53 -20.60
CA ASP A 31 29.64 48.42 -21.46
C ASP A 31 30.11 47.05 -20.93
N VAL A 32 31.29 47.02 -20.30
CA VAL A 32 31.83 45.75 -19.81
C VAL A 32 31.26 45.35 -18.44
N ASN A 33 30.93 46.32 -17.58
CA ASN A 33 30.20 46.03 -16.34
C ASN A 33 28.78 45.53 -16.64
N SER A 34 28.10 46.11 -17.63
CA SER A 34 26.80 45.61 -18.11
C SER A 34 26.89 44.16 -18.59
N LYS A 35 27.88 43.85 -19.45
CA LYS A 35 28.10 42.49 -19.96
C LYS A 35 28.46 41.47 -18.87
N LEU A 36 29.19 41.89 -17.84
CA LEU A 36 29.55 41.03 -16.71
C LEU A 36 28.32 40.72 -15.83
N HIS A 37 27.49 41.73 -15.55
CA HIS A 37 26.22 41.54 -14.84
C HIS A 37 25.25 40.65 -15.64
N ASP A 38 25.09 40.89 -16.95
CA ASP A 38 24.26 40.06 -17.82
C ASP A 38 24.73 38.59 -17.85
N SER A 39 26.04 38.36 -17.80
CA SER A 39 26.63 37.01 -17.75
C SER A 39 26.39 36.34 -16.40
N TYR A 40 26.48 37.09 -15.30
CA TYR A 40 26.17 36.59 -13.96
C TYR A 40 24.70 36.21 -13.82
N GLU A 41 23.78 37.09 -14.25
CA GLU A 41 22.34 36.84 -14.19
C GLU A 41 21.94 35.61 -15.00
N LYS A 42 22.50 35.43 -16.20
CA LYS A 42 22.28 34.23 -17.02
C LYS A 42 22.77 32.96 -16.33
N GLU A 43 23.92 33.02 -15.67
CA GLU A 43 24.51 31.86 -15.00
C GLU A 43 23.75 31.49 -13.72
N VAL A 44 23.30 32.48 -12.94
CA VAL A 44 22.40 32.26 -11.80
C VAL A 44 21.08 31.65 -12.25
N ALA A 45 20.47 32.20 -13.31
CA ALA A 45 19.23 31.66 -13.88
C ALA A 45 19.42 30.21 -14.35
N ARG A 46 20.57 29.89 -14.97
CA ARG A 46 20.91 28.53 -15.37
C ARG A 46 20.99 27.59 -14.17
N LEU A 47 21.70 27.98 -13.10
CA LEU A 47 21.83 27.17 -11.89
C LEU A 47 20.49 26.93 -11.19
N MET A 48 19.61 27.94 -11.16
CA MET A 48 18.25 27.78 -10.61
C MET A 48 17.42 26.78 -11.42
N VAL A 49 17.46 26.88 -12.75
CA VAL A 49 16.75 25.93 -13.62
C VAL A 49 17.31 24.51 -13.47
N GLU A 50 18.63 24.34 -13.42
CA GLU A 50 19.26 23.04 -13.23
C GLU A 50 18.90 22.41 -11.87
N HIS A 51 18.91 23.22 -10.81
CA HIS A 51 18.45 22.82 -9.48
C HIS A 51 16.99 22.36 -9.49
N ASP A 52 16.09 23.13 -10.11
CA ASP A 52 14.67 22.79 -10.18
C ASP A 52 14.39 21.54 -11.01
N VAL A 53 15.21 21.27 -12.03
CA VAL A 53 15.18 20.01 -12.79
C VAL A 53 15.64 18.86 -11.90
N ARG A 54 16.79 18.98 -11.22
CA ARG A 54 17.31 17.94 -10.32
C ARG A 54 16.34 17.57 -9.21
N LEU A 55 15.68 18.57 -8.60
CA LEU A 55 14.67 18.32 -7.56
C LEU A 55 13.49 17.52 -8.10
N ARG A 56 12.96 17.88 -9.28
CA ARG A 56 11.84 17.18 -9.91
C ARG A 56 12.20 15.75 -10.29
N GLU A 57 13.32 15.55 -10.98
CA GLU A 57 13.79 14.21 -11.39
C GLU A 57 13.99 13.30 -10.17
N THR A 58 14.57 13.84 -9.11
CA THR A 58 14.79 13.08 -7.87
C THR A 58 13.48 12.76 -7.17
N GLN A 59 12.53 13.71 -7.13
CA GLN A 59 11.21 13.49 -6.55
C GLN A 59 10.44 12.39 -7.30
N GLU A 60 10.47 12.43 -8.64
CA GLU A 60 9.83 11.41 -9.48
C GLU A 60 10.47 10.04 -9.27
N LYS A 61 11.80 9.98 -9.22
CA LYS A 61 12.53 8.74 -8.95
C LYS A 61 12.18 8.14 -7.59
N MET A 62 12.18 8.94 -6.52
CA MET A 62 11.83 8.47 -5.18
C MET A 62 10.37 8.01 -5.10
N LYS A 63 9.46 8.67 -5.84
CA LYS A 63 8.06 8.24 -5.93
C LYS A 63 7.94 6.87 -6.60
N LEU A 64 8.65 6.67 -7.72
CA LEU A 64 8.65 5.39 -8.43
C LEU A 64 9.26 4.26 -7.60
N GLU A 65 10.37 4.53 -6.90
CA GLU A 65 10.97 3.59 -5.95
C GLU A 65 9.97 3.22 -4.84
N GLY A 66 9.25 4.20 -4.31
CA GLY A 66 8.17 3.99 -3.34
C GLY A 66 7.02 3.12 -3.84
N GLU A 67 6.53 3.40 -5.04
CA GLU A 67 5.47 2.61 -5.68
C GLU A 67 5.89 1.15 -5.86
N LYS A 68 7.16 0.93 -6.23
CA LYS A 68 7.73 -0.42 -6.38
C LYS A 68 7.91 -1.12 -5.03
N GLU A 69 8.40 -0.42 -4.01
CA GLU A 69 8.52 -0.97 -2.66
C GLU A 69 7.14 -1.35 -2.09
N LEU A 70 6.12 -0.54 -2.37
CA LEU A 70 4.74 -0.86 -2.04
C LEU A 70 4.28 -2.13 -2.74
N GLU A 71 4.40 -2.19 -4.07
CA GLU A 71 4.01 -3.37 -4.85
C GLU A 71 4.65 -4.66 -4.32
N GLN A 72 5.94 -4.62 -3.98
CA GLN A 72 6.64 -5.76 -3.39
C GLN A 72 6.10 -6.14 -2.00
N ALA A 73 5.77 -5.16 -1.17
CA ALA A 73 5.19 -5.39 0.14
C ALA A 73 3.76 -5.95 0.04
N TYR A 74 2.98 -5.49 -0.95
CA TYR A 74 1.67 -6.03 -1.28
C TYR A 74 1.76 -7.51 -1.67
N ASP A 75 2.67 -7.86 -2.58
CA ASP A 75 2.86 -9.25 -3.02
C ASP A 75 3.27 -10.16 -1.87
N GLN A 76 4.18 -9.71 -1.01
CA GLN A 76 4.63 -10.47 0.17
C GLN A 76 3.48 -10.68 1.17
N LEU A 77 2.75 -9.61 1.51
CA LEU A 77 1.64 -9.68 2.44
C LEU A 77 0.51 -10.58 1.91
N PHE A 78 0.26 -10.54 0.61
CA PHE A 78 -0.72 -11.39 -0.05
C PHE A 78 -0.32 -12.87 0.00
N GLN A 79 0.96 -13.19 -0.24
CA GLN A 79 1.48 -14.56 -0.11
C GLN A 79 1.35 -15.07 1.33
N GLU A 80 1.75 -14.28 2.32
CA GLU A 80 1.59 -14.63 3.74
C GLU A 80 0.11 -14.90 4.10
N TYR A 81 -0.80 -14.07 3.56
CA TYR A 81 -2.23 -14.25 3.78
C TYR A 81 -2.76 -15.53 3.12
N GLN A 82 -2.33 -15.84 1.89
CA GLN A 82 -2.71 -17.07 1.20
C GLN A 82 -2.24 -18.32 1.96
N GLU A 83 -0.99 -18.34 2.40
CA GLU A 83 -0.46 -19.47 3.19
C GLU A 83 -1.24 -19.67 4.48
N LEU A 84 -1.62 -18.59 5.15
CA LEU A 84 -2.44 -18.65 6.36
C LEU A 84 -3.85 -19.19 6.08
N VAL A 85 -4.48 -18.76 4.97
CA VAL A 85 -5.79 -19.26 4.54
C VAL A 85 -5.73 -20.76 4.23
N ASP A 86 -4.69 -21.20 3.53
CA ASP A 86 -4.50 -22.61 3.16
C ASP A 86 -4.33 -23.48 4.40
N GLN A 87 -3.46 -23.06 5.34
CA GLN A 87 -3.25 -23.76 6.62
C GLN A 87 -4.56 -23.87 7.41
N TYR A 88 -5.29 -22.76 7.53
CA TYR A 88 -6.54 -22.74 8.27
C TYR A 88 -7.65 -23.60 7.61
N SER A 89 -7.70 -23.60 6.28
CA SER A 89 -8.60 -24.46 5.51
C SER A 89 -8.29 -25.94 5.73
N GLU A 90 -7.02 -26.33 5.74
CA GLU A 90 -6.59 -27.69 6.04
C GLU A 90 -6.99 -28.11 7.46
N GLU A 91 -6.79 -27.25 8.46
CA GLU A 91 -7.21 -27.50 9.84
C GLU A 91 -8.73 -27.71 9.94
N LEU A 92 -9.54 -26.83 9.34
CA LEU A 92 -10.99 -26.97 9.34
C LEU A 92 -11.45 -28.25 8.64
N MET A 93 -10.82 -28.61 7.52
CA MET A 93 -11.13 -29.83 6.78
C MET A 93 -10.79 -31.08 7.61
N GLN A 94 -9.67 -31.08 8.32
CA GLN A 94 -9.29 -32.18 9.20
C GLN A 94 -10.29 -32.33 10.36
N VAL A 95 -10.64 -31.23 11.02
CA VAL A 95 -11.64 -31.23 12.10
C VAL A 95 -12.99 -31.74 11.59
N GLY A 96 -13.42 -31.30 10.40
CA GLY A 96 -14.64 -31.78 9.76
C GLY A 96 -14.60 -33.29 9.47
N LYS A 97 -13.47 -33.80 8.98
CA LYS A 97 -13.28 -35.22 8.70
C LYS A 97 -13.33 -36.06 9.98
N GLU A 98 -12.55 -35.70 11.01
CA GLU A 98 -12.51 -36.39 12.29
C GLU A 98 -13.90 -36.43 12.95
N TYR A 99 -14.63 -35.31 12.89
CA TYR A 99 -15.99 -35.25 13.42
C TYR A 99 -16.96 -36.13 12.62
N SER A 100 -16.91 -36.08 11.29
CA SER A 100 -17.77 -36.92 10.44
C SER A 100 -17.53 -38.41 10.69
N GLU A 101 -16.29 -38.82 10.91
CA GLU A 101 -15.92 -40.20 11.21
C GLU A 101 -16.43 -40.62 12.58
N LYS A 102 -16.35 -39.74 13.58
CA LYS A 102 -16.95 -39.97 14.89
C LYS A 102 -18.47 -40.17 14.79
N ILE A 103 -19.18 -39.31 14.06
CA ILE A 103 -20.63 -39.44 13.84
C ILE A 103 -20.96 -40.76 13.14
N TYR A 104 -20.16 -41.14 12.15
CA TYR A 104 -20.33 -42.40 11.43
C TYR A 104 -20.22 -43.60 12.38
N GLN A 105 -19.20 -43.63 13.24
CA GLN A 105 -18.95 -44.72 14.17
C GLN A 105 -19.99 -44.80 15.29
N GLU A 106 -20.35 -43.65 15.88
CA GLU A 106 -21.22 -43.60 17.07
C GLU A 106 -22.71 -43.72 16.74
N TYR A 107 -23.14 -43.32 15.54
CA TYR A 107 -24.56 -43.24 15.21
C TYR A 107 -24.93 -44.04 13.96
N GLN A 108 -24.20 -43.87 12.85
CA GLN A 108 -24.60 -44.49 11.58
C GLN A 108 -24.38 -46.01 11.58
N ILE A 109 -23.26 -46.50 12.11
CA ILE A 109 -23.03 -47.96 12.24
C ILE A 109 -24.06 -48.60 13.18
N PRO A 110 -24.32 -48.08 14.40
CA PRO A 110 -25.37 -48.63 15.26
C PRO A 110 -26.76 -48.59 14.63
N ALA A 111 -27.12 -47.52 13.93
CA ALA A 111 -28.39 -47.43 13.21
C ALA A 111 -28.49 -48.52 12.12
N LEU A 112 -27.44 -48.71 11.33
CA LEU A 112 -27.38 -49.76 10.30
C LEU A 112 -27.48 -51.16 10.92
N ASN A 113 -26.78 -51.42 12.00
CA ASN A 113 -26.85 -52.70 12.72
C ASN A 113 -28.27 -53.00 13.21
N LYS A 114 -28.98 -51.98 13.72
CA LYS A 114 -30.39 -52.12 14.13
C LYS A 114 -31.32 -52.33 12.92
N GLN A 115 -31.08 -51.64 11.80
CA GLN A 115 -31.81 -51.87 10.56
C GLN A 115 -31.65 -53.31 10.04
N LEU A 116 -30.42 -53.85 10.11
CA LEU A 116 -30.17 -55.26 9.78
C LEU A 116 -30.90 -56.19 10.74
N GLN A 117 -30.94 -55.87 12.04
CA GLN A 117 -31.69 -56.66 13.02
C GLN A 117 -33.20 -56.70 12.73
N LEU A 118 -33.79 -55.59 12.27
CA LEU A 118 -35.21 -55.53 11.88
C LEU A 118 -35.59 -56.49 10.76
N LEU A 119 -34.62 -56.91 9.93
CA LEU A 119 -34.85 -57.87 8.85
C LEU A 119 -35.01 -59.31 9.37
N PHE A 120 -34.66 -59.59 10.62
CA PHE A 120 -34.86 -60.92 11.20
C PHE A 120 -36.35 -61.20 11.48
N VAL A 121 -36.83 -62.30 10.91
CA VAL A 121 -38.25 -62.71 10.99
C VAL A 121 -38.66 -63.11 12.43
N THR A 122 -37.70 -63.34 13.33
CA THR A 122 -37.91 -63.81 14.70
C THR A 122 -38.34 -62.73 15.69
N LEU A 123 -38.26 -61.45 15.33
CA LEU A 123 -38.62 -60.35 16.23
C LEU A 123 -40.14 -60.21 16.38
N THR A 124 -40.58 -60.01 17.62
CA THR A 124 -41.95 -59.62 17.96
C THR A 124 -42.27 -58.21 17.45
N MET A 125 -43.55 -57.85 17.38
CA MET A 125 -43.97 -56.52 16.93
C MET A 125 -43.44 -55.41 17.85
N GLU A 126 -43.49 -55.62 19.17
CA GLU A 126 -43.01 -54.68 20.18
C GLU A 126 -41.48 -54.45 20.05
N GLU A 127 -40.70 -55.51 19.84
CA GLU A 127 -39.25 -55.39 19.60
C GLU A 127 -38.92 -54.68 18.28
N ARG A 128 -39.76 -54.85 17.25
CA ARG A 128 -39.61 -54.14 15.96
C ARG A 128 -39.89 -52.65 16.13
N GLU A 129 -40.95 -52.29 16.83
CA GLU A 129 -41.29 -50.88 17.11
C GLU A 129 -40.20 -50.21 17.95
N ALA A 130 -39.70 -50.86 19.00
CA ALA A 130 -38.60 -50.34 19.81
C ALA A 130 -37.33 -50.11 18.97
N LYS A 131 -36.94 -51.07 18.13
CA LYS A 131 -35.77 -50.92 17.24
C LYS A 131 -35.96 -49.82 16.20
N ALA A 132 -37.16 -49.66 15.65
CA ALA A 132 -37.47 -48.59 14.71
C ALA A 132 -37.33 -47.21 15.38
N ALA A 133 -37.84 -47.06 16.60
CA ALA A 133 -37.69 -45.83 17.38
C ALA A 133 -36.22 -45.52 17.72
N GLU A 134 -35.43 -46.53 18.08
CA GLU A 134 -33.99 -46.37 18.33
C GLU A 134 -33.21 -45.95 17.06
N ILE A 135 -33.56 -46.50 15.89
CA ILE A 135 -32.95 -46.11 14.61
C ILE A 135 -33.25 -44.64 14.32
N GLU A 136 -34.49 -44.21 14.52
CA GLU A 136 -34.89 -42.83 14.26
C GLU A 136 -34.16 -41.88 15.20
N SER A 137 -34.13 -42.19 16.50
CA SER A 137 -33.39 -41.41 17.49
C SER A 137 -31.89 -41.28 17.15
N LEU A 138 -31.24 -42.35 16.69
CA LEU A 138 -29.84 -42.31 16.27
C LEU A 138 -29.62 -41.43 15.03
N LYS A 139 -30.55 -41.44 14.08
CA LYS A 139 -30.48 -40.60 12.87
C LYS A 139 -30.70 -39.13 13.19
N GLU A 140 -31.73 -38.82 13.96
CA GLU A 140 -32.05 -37.45 14.39
C GLU A 140 -30.88 -36.85 15.18
N GLU A 141 -30.30 -37.62 16.10
CA GLU A 141 -29.15 -37.18 16.87
C GLU A 141 -27.92 -36.94 16.00
N ALA A 142 -27.62 -37.84 15.05
CA ALA A 142 -26.53 -37.66 14.10
C ALA A 142 -26.69 -36.41 13.24
N GLU A 143 -27.90 -36.17 12.73
CA GLU A 143 -28.20 -35.00 11.90
C GLU A 143 -28.10 -33.70 12.72
N ARG A 144 -28.65 -33.69 13.95
CA ARG A 144 -28.55 -32.54 14.85
C ARG A 144 -27.09 -32.18 15.11
N LEU A 145 -26.28 -33.18 15.46
CA LEU A 145 -24.85 -33.01 15.74
C LEU A 145 -24.06 -32.53 14.50
N LEU A 146 -24.36 -33.07 13.31
CA LEU A 146 -23.75 -32.60 12.06
C LEU A 146 -24.10 -31.13 11.79
N ASN A 147 -25.35 -30.73 12.01
CA ASN A 147 -25.78 -29.34 11.82
C ASN A 147 -25.11 -28.40 12.82
N GLU A 148 -25.10 -28.76 14.11
CA GLU A 148 -24.41 -28.01 15.17
C GLU A 148 -22.92 -27.82 14.83
N LYS A 149 -22.25 -28.87 14.34
CA LYS A 149 -20.83 -28.76 13.98
C LYS A 149 -20.59 -27.92 12.73
N ASN A 150 -21.44 -28.03 11.73
CA ASN A 150 -21.35 -27.20 10.52
C ASN A 150 -21.52 -25.72 10.87
N GLU A 151 -22.46 -25.39 11.76
CA GLU A 151 -22.64 -24.02 12.26
C GLU A 151 -21.40 -23.53 13.03
N GLU A 152 -20.82 -24.37 13.89
CA GLU A 152 -19.58 -24.05 14.62
C GLU A 152 -18.41 -23.77 13.66
N LEU A 153 -18.19 -24.66 12.67
CA LEU A 153 -17.11 -24.51 11.69
C LEU A 153 -17.32 -23.27 10.81
N ASN A 154 -18.56 -22.99 10.42
CA ASN A 154 -18.89 -21.79 9.65
C ASN A 154 -18.67 -20.51 10.47
N SER A 155 -19.06 -20.51 11.76
CA SER A 155 -18.80 -19.38 12.65
C SER A 155 -17.30 -19.11 12.80
N LYS A 156 -16.50 -20.17 12.96
CA LYS A 156 -15.04 -20.09 13.02
C LYS A 156 -14.44 -19.51 11.74
N LEU A 157 -14.92 -19.96 10.58
CA LEU A 157 -14.50 -19.43 9.28
C LEU A 157 -14.80 -17.94 9.14
N VAL A 158 -16.00 -17.49 9.53
CA VAL A 158 -16.39 -16.08 9.48
C VAL A 158 -15.54 -15.23 10.43
N GLU A 159 -15.28 -15.72 11.65
CA GLU A 159 -14.42 -15.04 12.62
C GLU A 159 -12.99 -14.89 12.09
N PHE A 160 -12.42 -15.97 11.54
CA PHE A 160 -11.11 -15.97 10.91
C PHE A 160 -11.03 -14.94 9.76
N GLN A 161 -11.98 -14.98 8.82
CA GLN A 161 -12.04 -14.04 7.69
C GLN A 161 -12.11 -12.59 8.16
N THR A 162 -13.00 -12.28 9.11
CA THR A 162 -13.20 -10.92 9.61
C THR A 162 -11.97 -10.39 10.33
N LYS A 163 -11.34 -11.24 11.16
CA LYS A 163 -10.15 -10.86 11.91
C LYS A 163 -8.97 -10.60 10.99
N HIS A 164 -8.67 -11.52 10.08
CA HIS A 164 -7.49 -11.42 9.24
C HIS A 164 -7.64 -10.39 8.11
N GLU A 165 -8.85 -10.17 7.58
CA GLU A 165 -9.10 -9.05 6.66
C GLU A 165 -8.76 -7.71 7.33
N LYS A 166 -9.19 -7.52 8.57
CA LYS A 166 -8.90 -6.29 9.33
C LYS A 166 -7.41 -6.13 9.63
N GLU A 167 -6.74 -7.21 10.04
CA GLU A 167 -5.29 -7.21 10.28
C GLU A 167 -4.51 -6.92 8.99
N TYR A 168 -4.94 -7.48 7.85
CA TYR A 168 -4.35 -7.24 6.55
C TYR A 168 -4.45 -5.76 6.14
N GLN A 169 -5.65 -5.18 6.22
CA GLN A 169 -5.86 -3.76 5.93
C GLN A 169 -5.02 -2.86 6.84
N THR A 170 -4.97 -3.17 8.14
CA THR A 170 -4.16 -2.40 9.11
C THR A 170 -2.67 -2.47 8.76
N LYS A 171 -2.13 -3.65 8.47
CA LYS A 171 -0.73 -3.84 8.08
C LYS A 171 -0.39 -3.08 6.79
N LEU A 172 -1.28 -3.12 5.82
CA LEU A 172 -1.13 -2.43 4.55
C LEU A 172 -1.08 -0.91 4.75
N GLU A 173 -1.99 -0.35 5.55
CA GLU A 173 -1.97 1.08 5.91
C GLU A 173 -0.69 1.46 6.66
N GLU A 174 -0.19 0.61 7.56
CA GLU A 174 1.08 0.83 8.26
C GLU A 174 2.28 0.85 7.30
N ILE A 175 2.32 -0.07 6.35
CA ILE A 175 3.35 -0.15 5.30
C ILE A 175 3.31 1.09 4.42
N GLU A 176 2.12 1.49 3.96
CA GLU A 176 1.91 2.70 3.15
C GLU A 176 2.39 3.95 3.86
N ASN A 177 1.98 4.13 5.11
CA ASN A 177 2.40 5.28 5.91
C ASN A 177 3.91 5.29 6.15
N LYS A 178 4.51 4.12 6.40
CA LYS A 178 5.95 3.99 6.61
C LYS A 178 6.74 4.37 5.35
N ILE A 179 6.38 3.82 4.19
CA ILE A 179 7.06 4.10 2.92
C ILE A 179 6.91 5.58 2.55
N ASN A 180 5.68 6.12 2.62
CA ASN A 180 5.43 7.54 2.34
C ASN A 180 6.22 8.47 3.27
N THR A 181 6.32 8.13 4.56
CA THR A 181 7.10 8.90 5.53
C THR A 181 8.58 8.86 5.19
N GLN A 182 9.12 7.68 4.86
CA GLN A 182 10.53 7.52 4.49
C GLN A 182 10.87 8.30 3.22
N ILE A 183 10.03 8.23 2.17
CA ILE A 183 10.22 9.01 0.94
C ILE A 183 10.19 10.50 1.23
N THR A 184 9.21 10.95 2.02
CA THR A 184 9.07 12.36 2.38
C THR A 184 10.30 12.86 3.13
N GLN A 185 10.80 12.09 4.10
CA GLN A 185 12.01 12.44 4.86
C GLN A 185 13.25 12.49 3.95
N ARG A 186 13.47 11.47 3.12
CA ARG A 186 14.62 11.42 2.20
C ARG A 186 14.58 12.56 1.18
N TYR A 187 13.40 12.91 0.68
CA TYR A 187 13.24 14.03 -0.23
C TYR A 187 13.53 15.37 0.46
N LEU A 188 13.05 15.58 1.69
CA LEU A 188 13.35 16.78 2.46
C LEU A 188 14.86 16.94 2.73
N GLU A 189 15.53 15.86 3.12
CA GLU A 189 16.97 15.85 3.33
C GLU A 189 17.73 16.20 2.05
N TYR A 190 17.36 15.57 0.92
CA TYR A 190 17.94 15.86 -0.39
C TYR A 190 17.73 17.33 -0.79
N LYS A 191 16.50 17.83 -0.64
CA LYS A 191 16.17 19.22 -0.97
C LYS A 191 16.99 20.21 -0.14
N MET A 192 17.14 19.97 1.17
CA MET A 192 17.98 20.82 2.03
C MET A 192 19.45 20.82 1.61
N ILE A 193 19.98 19.69 1.13
CA ILE A 193 21.34 19.61 0.61
C ILE A 193 21.47 20.39 -0.71
N GLU A 194 20.53 20.21 -1.62
CA GLU A 194 20.54 20.91 -2.92
C GLU A 194 20.36 22.43 -2.77
N GLU A 195 19.52 22.89 -1.85
CA GLU A 195 19.38 24.33 -1.53
C GLU A 195 20.69 24.93 -1.01
N ARG A 196 21.42 24.20 -0.16
CA ARG A 196 22.76 24.62 0.30
C ARG A 196 23.78 24.64 -0.83
N ASN A 197 23.74 23.64 -1.71
CA ASN A 197 24.62 23.56 -2.88
C ASN A 197 24.38 24.73 -3.84
N LEU A 198 23.11 25.06 -4.11
CA LEU A 198 22.72 26.21 -4.93
C LEU A 198 23.18 27.52 -4.31
N ALA A 199 22.93 27.74 -3.02
CA ALA A 199 23.37 28.94 -2.31
C ALA A 199 24.90 29.09 -2.33
N ALA A 200 25.64 28.00 -2.13
CA ALA A 200 27.10 28.00 -2.22
C ALA A 200 27.61 28.29 -3.65
N ALA A 201 26.92 27.79 -4.67
CA ALA A 201 27.27 28.06 -6.06
C ALA A 201 27.04 29.53 -6.44
N ILE A 202 25.89 30.10 -6.04
CA ILE A 202 25.58 31.53 -6.24
C ILE A 202 26.62 32.39 -5.51
N SER A 203 26.93 32.11 -4.24
CA SER A 203 27.93 32.88 -3.49
C SER A 203 29.32 32.85 -4.15
N LYS A 204 29.72 31.71 -4.73
CA LYS A 204 30.98 31.62 -5.50
C LYS A 204 30.94 32.49 -6.76
N LEU A 205 29.82 32.52 -7.47
CA LEU A 205 29.65 33.39 -8.64
C LEU A 205 29.69 34.88 -8.26
N GLU A 206 29.04 35.26 -7.15
CA GLU A 206 29.09 36.63 -6.60
C GLU A 206 30.52 37.05 -6.27
N GLN A 207 31.28 36.17 -5.58
CA GLN A 207 32.68 36.43 -5.27
C GLN A 207 33.55 36.54 -6.52
N ALA A 208 33.32 35.68 -7.52
CA ALA A 208 34.05 35.74 -8.78
C ALA A 208 33.75 37.03 -9.55
N MET A 209 32.47 37.45 -9.58
CA MET A 209 32.05 38.73 -10.15
C MET A 209 32.69 39.91 -9.41
N GLY A 210 32.66 39.91 -8.07
CA GLY A 210 33.27 40.96 -7.24
C GLY A 210 34.77 41.10 -7.50
N ARG A 211 35.51 39.99 -7.55
CA ARG A 211 36.95 40.00 -7.90
C ARG A 211 37.21 40.48 -9.33
N ALA A 212 36.34 40.12 -10.28
CA ALA A 212 36.47 40.57 -11.66
C ALA A 212 36.19 42.07 -11.83
N LEU A 213 35.36 42.66 -10.96
CA LEU A 213 35.12 44.10 -10.87
C LEU A 213 36.29 44.82 -10.17
N GLU A 214 36.89 44.24 -9.14
CA GLU A 214 38.03 44.82 -8.38
C GLU A 214 39.37 44.73 -9.13
N ALA A 215 39.55 43.75 -10.02
CA ALA A 215 40.79 43.54 -10.79
C ALA A 215 40.93 44.46 -12.02
N ARG A 216 40.04 45.45 -12.17
CA ARG A 216 40.01 46.44 -13.26
C ARG A 216 40.31 47.83 -12.74
#